data_AF-A0A433WQF1-F1
#
_entry.id   AF-A0A433WQF1-F1
#
_cell.length_a   1.000
_cell.length_b   1.000
_cell.length_c   1.000
_cell.angle_alpha   90.00
_cell.angle_beta   90.00
_cell.angle_gamma   90.00
#
_symmetry.space_group_name_H-M   'P 1'
#
loop_
_entity.id
_entity.type
_entity.pdbx_description
1 polymer ?
#
loop_
_entity_poly.entity_id
_entity_poly.type
_entity_poly.pdbx_seq_one_letter_code
_entity_poly.pdbx_strand_id
1 'polypeptide(L)'
;GLAACTLPLLAFLNAGDHLLLPDSVYGPTRRFAGTMLARMGIETSYYAPLADEEALRGLLRDNTRVIFAESPGSHTFEVQDIPMLARVAHEHGALLMLDNTWGIGIFQPFRHGVDVSIQALTKYPAGHSDVIAGAITVADGALWKDLRDSAIQIGQLAGPDECWLTLRGLRTMAVRLERQSASALLVAQWLRGRPEVAKVLHPAFEECPGHEFWARDFEGASSLFGVELRADLSVAAMRDMIDALALFGIGASWGGYESLVLPTTGGGGG
;
A
#
# COMPACT_ATOMS: atom_id res chain seq x y z
N GLY A 1 2.38 11.07 0.78
CA GLY A 1 1.82 9.72 1.00
C GLY A 1 0.40 9.83 1.52
N LEU A 2 0.22 9.86 2.84
CA LEU A 2 -1.09 9.83 3.51
C LEU A 2 -2.15 10.76 2.91
N ALA A 3 -1.78 11.99 2.58
CA ALA A 3 -2.70 12.97 2.01
C ALA A 3 -3.37 12.49 0.69
N ALA A 4 -2.68 11.63 -0.08
CA ALA A 4 -3.22 10.99 -1.28
C ALA A 4 -4.12 9.78 -0.97
N CYS A 5 -3.97 9.15 0.19
CA CYS A 5 -4.86 8.10 0.68
C CYS A 5 -6.17 8.70 1.22
N THR A 6 -6.10 9.85 1.88
CA THR A 6 -7.23 10.46 2.60
C THR A 6 -8.09 11.37 1.73
N LEU A 7 -7.49 12.13 0.81
CA LEU A 7 -8.24 13.04 -0.06
C LEU A 7 -9.31 12.35 -0.93
N PRO A 8 -9.08 11.20 -1.59
CA PRO A 8 -10.13 10.58 -2.38
C PRO A 8 -11.26 10.04 -1.48
N LEU A 9 -10.94 9.56 -0.27
CA LEU A 9 -11.97 9.20 0.71
C LEU A 9 -12.85 10.40 1.07
N LEU A 10 -12.26 11.59 1.26
CA LEU A 10 -13.03 12.81 1.50
C LEU A 10 -13.82 13.30 0.28
N ALA A 11 -13.33 13.02 -0.93
CA ALA A 11 -13.97 13.44 -2.17
C ALA A 11 -15.21 12.59 -2.52
N PHE A 12 -15.16 11.29 -2.20
CA PHE A 12 -16.14 10.31 -2.68
C PHE A 12 -17.03 9.71 -1.59
N LEU A 13 -16.82 10.06 -0.31
CA LEU A 13 -17.67 9.63 0.80
C LEU A 13 -18.36 10.83 1.46
N ASN A 14 -19.63 10.62 1.83
CA ASN A 14 -20.46 11.56 2.56
C ASN A 14 -20.85 10.99 3.94
N ALA A 15 -21.37 11.85 4.80
CA ALA A 15 -21.96 11.42 6.06
C ALA A 15 -23.07 10.37 5.79
N GLY A 16 -23.00 9.24 6.51
CA GLY A 16 -23.89 8.09 6.33
C GLY A 16 -23.40 7.06 5.31
N ASP A 17 -22.33 7.32 4.54
CA ASP A 17 -21.74 6.31 3.66
C ASP A 17 -20.88 5.31 4.44
N HIS A 18 -20.66 4.15 3.84
CA HIS A 18 -19.85 3.07 4.36
C HIS A 18 -18.59 2.84 3.49
N LEU A 19 -17.44 2.73 4.16
CA LEU A 19 -16.12 2.41 3.62
C LEU A 19 -15.70 1.00 4.06
N LEU A 20 -15.26 0.19 3.11
CA LEU A 20 -14.70 -1.14 3.36
C LEU A 20 -13.18 -1.13 3.11
N LEU A 21 -12.37 -1.46 4.14
CA LEU A 21 -10.90 -1.47 4.11
C LEU A 21 -10.31 -2.87 4.36
N PRO A 22 -9.15 -3.25 3.81
CA PRO A 22 -8.47 -4.46 4.24
C PRO A 22 -7.93 -4.25 5.65
N ASP A 23 -7.93 -5.30 6.45
CA ASP A 23 -7.41 -5.23 7.82
C ASP A 23 -5.90 -4.89 7.86
N SER A 24 -5.16 -5.25 6.80
CA SER A 24 -3.74 -4.94 6.60
C SER A 24 -3.46 -3.57 5.98
N VAL A 25 -4.46 -2.69 5.84
CA VAL A 25 -4.23 -1.34 5.28
C VAL A 25 -3.21 -0.55 6.10
N TYR A 26 -2.45 0.31 5.43
CA TYR A 26 -1.50 1.25 5.99
C TYR A 26 -2.08 1.93 7.24
N GLY A 27 -1.38 1.77 8.36
CA GLY A 27 -1.88 2.15 9.69
C GLY A 27 -2.42 3.59 9.79
N PRO A 28 -1.78 4.60 9.18
CA PRO A 28 -2.33 5.94 9.12
C PRO A 28 -3.64 6.08 8.32
N THR A 29 -3.84 5.33 7.24
CA THR A 29 -5.15 5.26 6.54
C THR A 29 -6.21 4.65 7.46
N ARG A 30 -5.88 3.55 8.15
CA ARG A 30 -6.76 2.95 9.16
C ARG A 30 -7.12 3.93 10.27
N ARG A 31 -6.13 4.64 10.81
CA ARG A 31 -6.31 5.66 11.85
C ARG A 31 -7.20 6.79 11.36
N PHE A 32 -7.00 7.27 10.13
CA PHE A 32 -7.82 8.32 9.54
C PHE A 32 -9.29 7.90 9.44
N ALA A 33 -9.56 6.68 8.98
CA ALA A 33 -10.92 6.13 8.90
C ALA A 33 -11.58 6.03 10.29
N GLY A 34 -10.87 5.43 11.26
CA GLY A 34 -11.38 5.27 12.63
C GLY A 34 -11.46 6.56 13.46
N THR A 35 -10.96 7.69 12.96
CA THR A 35 -10.95 8.96 13.71
C THR A 35 -11.63 10.08 12.94
N MET A 36 -11.07 10.54 11.81
CA MET A 36 -11.59 11.68 11.07
C MET A 36 -12.89 11.33 10.34
N LEU A 37 -12.90 10.22 9.58
CA LEU A 37 -14.12 9.80 8.86
C LEU A 37 -15.26 9.44 9.81
N ALA A 38 -14.96 8.73 10.90
CA ALA A 38 -15.94 8.45 11.95
C ALA A 38 -16.58 9.73 12.53
N ARG A 39 -15.80 10.80 12.77
CA ARG A 39 -16.33 12.11 13.21
C ARG A 39 -17.20 12.80 12.15
N MET A 40 -17.00 12.47 10.87
CA MET A 40 -17.79 12.98 9.74
C MET A 40 -19.04 12.12 9.48
N GLY A 41 -19.31 11.09 10.32
CA GLY A 41 -20.47 10.22 10.18
C GLY A 41 -20.31 9.14 9.10
N ILE A 42 -19.08 8.86 8.65
CA ILE A 42 -18.79 7.77 7.71
C ILE A 42 -18.50 6.51 8.51
N GLU A 43 -19.16 5.42 8.16
CA GLU A 43 -18.96 4.11 8.77
C GLU A 43 -17.79 3.39 8.10
N THR A 44 -17.04 2.60 8.87
CA THR A 44 -15.93 1.80 8.34
C THR A 44 -16.03 0.38 8.86
N SER A 45 -15.91 -0.60 7.97
CA SER A 45 -15.68 -2.00 8.33
C SER A 45 -14.43 -2.53 7.62
N TYR A 46 -13.99 -3.71 8.05
CA TYR A 46 -12.74 -4.31 7.60
C TYR A 46 -12.99 -5.69 7.01
N TYR A 47 -12.26 -6.04 5.95
CA TYR A 47 -12.22 -7.38 5.36
C TYR A 47 -10.83 -8.00 5.51
N ALA A 48 -10.76 -9.32 5.54
CA ALA A 48 -9.48 -10.03 5.52
C ALA A 48 -8.79 -9.77 4.16
N PRO A 49 -7.47 -9.51 4.10
CA PRO A 49 -6.81 -9.16 2.83
C PRO A 49 -6.96 -10.21 1.71
N LEU A 50 -7.19 -11.48 2.09
CA LEU A 50 -7.44 -12.61 1.18
C LEU A 50 -8.91 -13.06 1.20
N ALA A 51 -9.83 -12.17 1.55
CA ALA A 51 -11.26 -12.50 1.52
C ALA A 51 -11.65 -12.92 0.10
N ASP A 52 -12.37 -14.04 0.02
CA ASP A 52 -13.02 -14.43 -1.21
C ASP A 52 -14.23 -13.51 -1.49
N GLU A 53 -14.80 -13.70 -2.68
CA GLU A 53 -15.94 -12.91 -3.13
C GLU A 53 -17.17 -13.04 -2.23
N GLU A 54 -17.44 -14.24 -1.69
CA GLU A 54 -18.59 -14.47 -0.82
C GLU A 54 -18.44 -13.68 0.49
N ALA A 55 -17.27 -13.79 1.13
CA ALA A 55 -16.94 -13.05 2.34
C ALA A 55 -17.01 -11.54 2.11
N LEU A 56 -16.47 -11.05 0.98
CA LEU A 56 -16.51 -9.63 0.65
C LEU A 56 -17.95 -9.13 0.46
N ARG A 57 -18.77 -9.86 -0.29
CA ARG A 57 -20.19 -9.52 -0.51
C ARG A 57 -20.98 -9.52 0.79
N GLY A 58 -20.70 -10.43 1.71
CA GLY A 58 -21.32 -10.47 3.03
C GLY A 58 -21.03 -9.26 3.92
N LEU A 59 -19.99 -8.48 3.60
CA LEU A 59 -19.62 -7.25 4.32
C LEU A 59 -20.20 -5.97 3.69
N LEU A 60 -20.72 -6.07 2.45
CA LEU A 60 -21.36 -4.94 1.79
C LEU A 60 -22.69 -4.59 2.47
N ARG A 61 -22.91 -3.29 2.59
CA ARG A 61 -24.14 -2.64 3.07
C ARG A 61 -24.71 -1.78 1.96
N ASP A 62 -26.01 -1.51 1.96
CA ASP A 62 -26.66 -0.65 0.94
C ASP A 62 -26.03 0.74 0.77
N ASN A 63 -25.38 1.26 1.83
CA ASN A 63 -24.64 2.52 1.84
C ASN A 63 -23.13 2.37 1.56
N THR A 64 -22.65 1.20 1.13
CA THR A 64 -21.23 1.04 0.76
C THR A 64 -20.95 1.81 -0.51
N ARG A 65 -20.00 2.73 -0.45
CA ARG A 65 -19.64 3.57 -1.61
C ARG A 65 -18.19 3.39 -2.04
N VAL A 66 -17.34 2.91 -1.14
CA VAL A 66 -15.93 2.67 -1.45
C VAL A 66 -15.49 1.33 -0.87
N ILE A 67 -14.89 0.52 -1.74
CA ILE A 67 -13.94 -0.53 -1.35
C ILE A 67 -12.55 0.05 -1.58
N PHE A 68 -11.73 0.08 -0.54
CA PHE A 68 -10.35 0.53 -0.64
C PHE A 68 -9.46 -0.69 -0.51
N ALA A 69 -8.43 -0.81 -1.34
CA ALA A 69 -7.46 -1.88 -1.36
C ALA A 69 -6.04 -1.34 -1.19
N GLU A 70 -5.15 -2.19 -0.67
CA GLU A 70 -3.71 -1.97 -0.63
C GLU A 70 -3.03 -3.30 -0.89
N SER A 71 -2.27 -3.40 -1.97
CA SER A 71 -1.68 -4.67 -2.38
C SER A 71 -0.23 -4.49 -2.82
N PRO A 72 0.73 -5.21 -2.20
CA PRO A 72 0.58 -6.07 -1.01
C PRO A 72 0.16 -5.29 0.26
N GLY A 73 -0.45 -5.97 1.23
CA GLY A 73 -0.83 -5.38 2.52
C GLY A 73 0.35 -4.87 3.34
N SER A 74 0.16 -3.80 4.11
CA SER A 74 1.19 -3.24 4.98
C SER A 74 1.62 -4.24 6.05
N HIS A 75 2.93 -4.45 6.17
CA HIS A 75 3.62 -5.37 7.10
C HIS A 75 3.40 -6.88 6.85
N THR A 76 2.24 -7.28 6.32
CA THR A 76 1.85 -8.69 6.17
C THR A 76 1.93 -9.20 4.72
N PHE A 77 2.06 -8.29 3.74
CA PHE A 77 2.36 -8.57 2.32
C PHE A 77 1.39 -9.52 1.60
N GLU A 78 0.15 -9.65 2.05
CA GLU A 78 -0.85 -10.37 1.27
C GLU A 78 -1.14 -9.63 -0.03
N VAL A 79 -1.12 -10.35 -1.14
CA VAL A 79 -1.53 -9.82 -2.44
C VAL A 79 -3.02 -10.10 -2.62
N GLN A 80 -3.79 -9.09 -3.02
CA GLN A 80 -5.25 -9.17 -3.10
C GLN A 80 -5.70 -9.41 -4.54
N ASP A 81 -6.84 -10.07 -4.75
CA ASP A 81 -7.43 -10.21 -6.09
C ASP A 81 -8.11 -8.91 -6.54
N ILE A 82 -7.31 -7.98 -7.09
CA ILE A 82 -7.79 -6.66 -7.51
C ILE A 82 -8.94 -6.74 -8.56
N PRO A 83 -8.85 -7.56 -9.63
CA PRO A 83 -9.97 -7.77 -10.55
C PRO A 83 -11.27 -8.23 -9.87
N MET A 84 -11.19 -9.13 -8.88
CA MET A 84 -12.36 -9.56 -8.11
C MET A 84 -12.95 -8.39 -7.31
N LEU A 85 -12.11 -7.66 -6.57
CA LEU A 85 -12.54 -6.50 -5.79
C LEU A 85 -13.23 -5.45 -6.67
N ALA A 86 -12.67 -5.17 -7.84
CA ALA A 86 -13.21 -4.19 -8.79
C ALA A 86 -14.61 -4.59 -9.25
N ARG A 87 -14.76 -5.84 -9.69
CA ARG A 87 -16.06 -6.36 -10.13
C ARG A 87 -17.11 -6.30 -9.02
N VAL A 88 -16.77 -6.74 -7.80
CA VAL A 88 -17.70 -6.70 -6.66
C VAL A 88 -18.09 -5.27 -6.31
N ALA A 89 -17.13 -4.33 -6.31
CA ALA A 89 -17.41 -2.90 -6.09
C ALA A 89 -18.40 -2.36 -7.12
N HIS A 90 -18.11 -2.57 -8.42
CA HIS A 90 -18.91 -2.04 -9.51
C HIS A 90 -20.32 -2.63 -9.58
N GLU A 91 -20.48 -3.94 -9.35
CA GLU A 91 -21.80 -4.57 -9.27
C GLU A 91 -22.66 -4.02 -8.12
N HIS A 92 -22.03 -3.52 -7.06
CA HIS A 92 -22.69 -2.86 -5.94
C HIS A 92 -22.90 -1.34 -6.16
N GLY A 93 -22.33 -0.76 -7.22
CA GLY A 93 -22.33 0.69 -7.43
C GLY A 93 -21.36 1.45 -6.52
N ALA A 94 -20.33 0.78 -6.01
CA ALA A 94 -19.23 1.37 -5.25
C ALA A 94 -17.98 1.56 -6.12
N LEU A 95 -17.08 2.44 -5.68
CA LEU A 95 -15.75 2.63 -6.30
C LEU A 95 -14.72 1.69 -5.68
N LEU A 96 -13.77 1.23 -6.49
CA LEU A 96 -12.52 0.62 -6.03
C LEU A 96 -11.39 1.66 -6.01
N MET A 97 -10.85 1.92 -4.81
CA MET A 97 -9.61 2.67 -4.64
C MET A 97 -8.46 1.72 -4.35
N LEU A 98 -7.28 1.97 -4.91
CA LEU A 98 -6.08 1.16 -4.66
C LEU A 98 -4.89 2.05 -4.29
N ASP A 99 -4.34 1.85 -3.09
CA ASP A 99 -2.96 2.23 -2.81
C ASP A 99 -2.02 1.30 -3.57
N ASN A 100 -1.48 1.80 -4.68
CA ASN A 100 -0.60 1.08 -5.59
C ASN A 100 0.87 1.48 -5.39
N THR A 101 1.23 2.00 -4.21
CA THR A 101 2.59 2.49 -3.94
C THR A 101 3.64 1.40 -4.12
N TRP A 102 3.36 0.17 -3.69
CA TRP A 102 4.29 -0.96 -3.87
C TRP A 102 4.35 -1.42 -5.33
N GLY A 103 3.21 -1.40 -6.04
CA GLY A 103 3.09 -1.87 -7.42
C GLY A 103 3.47 -0.85 -8.49
N ILE A 104 4.03 0.31 -8.13
CA ILE A 104 4.37 1.35 -9.11
C ILE A 104 5.34 0.83 -10.19
N GLY A 105 4.94 0.99 -11.46
CA GLY A 105 5.74 0.55 -12.61
C GLY A 105 5.68 -0.96 -12.90
N ILE A 106 5.04 -1.77 -12.04
CA ILE A 106 4.92 -3.23 -12.19
C ILE A 106 3.47 -3.75 -12.12
N PHE A 107 2.52 -2.88 -11.79
CA PHE A 107 1.09 -3.18 -11.78
C PHE A 107 0.30 -2.02 -12.40
N GLN A 108 -0.59 -2.32 -13.34
CA GLN A 108 -1.36 -1.34 -14.12
C GLN A 108 -2.83 -1.25 -13.63
N PRO A 109 -3.13 -0.43 -12.62
CA PRO A 109 -4.37 -0.51 -11.85
C PRO A 109 -5.65 -0.39 -12.68
N PHE A 110 -5.66 0.52 -13.65
CA PHE A 110 -6.83 0.77 -14.51
C PHE A 110 -7.14 -0.39 -15.46
N ARG A 111 -6.17 -1.27 -15.77
CA ARG A 111 -6.43 -2.49 -16.54
C ARG A 111 -7.18 -3.55 -15.72
N HIS A 112 -7.17 -3.43 -14.40
CA HIS A 112 -7.80 -4.35 -13.45
C HIS A 112 -9.05 -3.75 -12.79
N GLY A 113 -9.62 -2.69 -13.36
CA GLY A 113 -10.90 -2.11 -12.91
C GLY A 113 -10.83 -1.17 -11.70
N VAL A 114 -9.64 -0.74 -11.28
CA VAL A 114 -9.49 0.29 -10.24
C VAL A 114 -10.02 1.63 -10.75
N ASP A 115 -10.80 2.35 -9.95
CA ASP A 115 -11.32 3.68 -10.29
C ASP A 115 -10.36 4.80 -9.87
N VAL A 116 -9.71 4.62 -8.71
CA VAL A 116 -8.77 5.59 -8.12
C VAL A 116 -7.47 4.89 -7.73
N SER A 117 -6.37 5.22 -8.39
CA SER A 117 -5.04 4.73 -8.03
C SER A 117 -4.26 5.78 -7.25
N ILE A 118 -3.71 5.37 -6.11
CA ILE A 118 -3.02 6.21 -5.14
C ILE A 118 -1.54 5.83 -5.11
N GLN A 119 -0.68 6.84 -5.00
CA GLN A 119 0.77 6.68 -4.98
C GLN A 119 1.38 7.56 -3.90
N ALA A 120 2.12 6.96 -2.95
CA ALA A 120 3.04 7.73 -2.11
C ALA A 120 4.33 8.04 -2.88
N LEU A 121 4.36 9.20 -3.53
CA LEU A 121 5.52 9.67 -4.30
C LEU A 121 6.81 9.78 -3.47
N THR A 122 6.68 9.92 -2.15
CA THR A 122 7.78 9.83 -1.17
C THR A 122 8.66 8.58 -1.30
N LYS A 123 8.11 7.49 -1.85
CA LYS A 123 8.77 6.18 -1.93
C LYS A 123 9.61 6.08 -3.20
N TYR A 124 9.38 5.06 -4.02
CA TYR A 124 10.12 4.82 -5.26
C TYR A 124 10.18 6.01 -6.24
N PRO A 125 9.11 6.83 -6.41
CA PRO A 125 9.12 7.93 -7.38
C PRO A 125 10.16 9.00 -7.08
N ALA A 126 10.11 9.61 -5.89
CA ALA A 126 11.16 10.51 -5.43
C ALA A 126 12.47 9.74 -5.27
N GLY A 127 12.46 8.63 -4.54
CA GLY A 127 13.56 7.66 -4.49
C GLY A 127 14.82 8.11 -3.75
N HIS A 128 14.81 9.28 -3.11
CA HIS A 128 15.97 9.87 -2.44
C HIS A 128 15.69 10.30 -1.00
N SER A 129 14.55 9.87 -0.43
CA SER A 129 14.19 10.10 0.98
C SER A 129 14.19 11.57 1.41
N ASP A 130 13.88 12.45 0.47
CA ASP A 130 13.96 13.91 0.59
C ASP A 130 12.64 14.64 0.26
N VAL A 131 11.59 13.90 -0.14
CA VAL A 131 10.30 14.47 -0.55
C VAL A 131 9.12 13.82 0.18
N ILE A 132 8.22 14.65 0.70
CA ILE A 132 6.90 14.20 1.18
C ILE A 132 5.84 14.61 0.15
N ALA A 133 5.41 13.67 -0.69
CA ALA A 133 4.41 13.92 -1.72
C ALA A 133 3.52 12.69 -1.96
N GLY A 134 2.37 12.90 -2.59
CA GLY A 134 1.47 11.85 -3.03
C GLY A 134 0.79 12.24 -4.33
N ALA A 135 0.39 11.25 -5.11
CA ALA A 135 -0.38 11.44 -6.34
C ALA A 135 -1.61 10.54 -6.31
N ILE A 136 -2.66 11.04 -6.94
CA ILE A 136 -3.92 10.32 -7.15
C ILE A 136 -4.20 10.41 -8.64
N THR A 137 -4.44 9.27 -9.26
CA THR A 137 -4.81 9.15 -10.67
C THR A 137 -6.16 8.44 -10.73
N VAL A 138 -7.03 8.82 -11.65
CA VAL A 138 -8.39 8.27 -11.74
C VAL A 138 -8.70 7.79 -13.16
N ALA A 139 -9.64 6.86 -13.26
CA ALA A 139 -9.98 6.18 -14.51
C ALA A 139 -10.65 7.09 -15.56
N ASP A 140 -11.41 8.10 -15.13
CA ASP A 140 -12.15 8.98 -16.04
C ASP A 140 -12.18 10.45 -15.62
N GLY A 141 -12.68 11.29 -16.53
CA GLY A 141 -12.72 12.74 -16.37
C GLY A 141 -13.80 13.27 -15.44
N ALA A 142 -14.82 12.48 -15.07
CA ALA A 142 -15.81 12.88 -14.08
C ALA A 142 -15.21 12.74 -12.67
N LEU A 143 -14.64 11.57 -12.37
CA LEU A 143 -13.91 11.34 -11.11
C LEU A 143 -12.80 12.37 -10.89
N TRP A 144 -12.11 12.77 -11.96
CA TRP A 144 -11.04 13.77 -11.86
C TRP A 144 -11.56 15.14 -11.46
N LYS A 145 -12.73 15.55 -11.96
CA LYS A 145 -13.33 16.85 -11.61
C LYS A 145 -13.69 16.88 -10.14
N ASP A 146 -14.37 15.85 -9.65
CA ASP A 146 -14.79 15.77 -8.25
C ASP A 146 -13.56 15.77 -7.33
N LEU A 147 -12.56 14.93 -7.64
CA LEU A 147 -11.31 14.87 -6.88
C LEU A 147 -10.56 16.21 -6.86
N ARG A 148 -10.42 16.87 -8.02
CA ARG A 148 -9.76 18.17 -8.14
C ARG A 148 -10.49 19.22 -7.33
N ASP A 149 -11.81 19.27 -7.44
CA ASP A 149 -12.63 20.28 -6.78
C ASP A 149 -12.55 20.09 -5.25
N SER A 150 -12.56 18.85 -4.75
CA SER A 150 -12.29 18.55 -3.34
C SER A 150 -10.89 19.00 -2.92
N ALA A 151 -9.85 18.71 -3.72
CA ALA A 151 -8.47 19.14 -3.43
C ALA A 151 -8.34 20.66 -3.28
N ILE A 152 -9.01 21.41 -4.16
CA ILE A 152 -9.07 22.88 -4.12
C ILE A 152 -9.79 23.33 -2.84
N GLN A 153 -10.93 22.73 -2.51
CA GLN A 153 -11.72 23.12 -1.34
C GLN A 153 -10.98 22.91 -0.03
N ILE A 154 -10.18 21.84 0.09
CA ILE A 154 -9.36 21.60 1.28
C ILE A 154 -7.99 22.30 1.26
N GLY A 155 -7.66 22.97 0.15
CA GLY A 155 -6.39 23.70 -0.02
C GLY A 155 -5.16 22.79 -0.08
N GLN A 156 -5.31 21.53 -0.51
CA GLN A 156 -4.22 20.55 -0.51
C GLN A 156 -3.56 20.48 -1.89
N LEU A 157 -2.28 20.84 -1.94
CA LEU A 157 -1.44 20.75 -3.14
C LEU A 157 0.02 20.42 -2.77
N ALA A 158 0.76 19.87 -3.73
CA ALA A 158 2.21 19.71 -3.60
C ALA A 158 2.91 21.03 -3.96
N GLY A 159 3.99 21.35 -3.23
CA GLY A 159 4.83 22.50 -3.56
C GLY A 159 5.63 22.26 -4.86
N PRO A 160 6.03 23.34 -5.56
CA PRO A 160 6.76 23.23 -6.82
C PRO A 160 8.11 22.54 -6.66
N ASP A 161 8.78 22.70 -5.51
CA ASP A 161 10.07 22.07 -5.22
C ASP A 161 9.93 20.56 -5.04
N GLU A 162 8.92 20.09 -4.29
CA GLU A 162 8.60 18.66 -4.16
C GLU A 162 8.21 18.04 -5.51
N CYS A 163 7.46 18.79 -6.33
CA CYS A 163 7.11 18.36 -7.69
C CYS A 163 8.38 18.20 -8.55
N TRP A 164 9.27 19.19 -8.52
CA TRP A 164 10.52 19.16 -9.28
C TRP A 164 11.44 18.02 -8.83
N LEU A 165 11.64 17.84 -7.52
CA LEU A 165 12.45 16.75 -6.96
C LEU A 165 11.87 15.37 -7.32
N THR A 166 10.54 15.22 -7.25
CA THR A 166 9.88 13.98 -7.67
C THR A 166 10.11 13.71 -9.16
N LEU A 167 9.93 14.73 -10.02
CA LEU A 167 10.19 14.60 -11.46
C LEU A 167 11.64 14.24 -11.76
N ARG A 168 12.60 14.78 -11.00
CA ARG A 168 14.03 14.40 -11.07
C ARG A 168 14.22 12.94 -10.66
N GLY A 169 13.60 12.50 -9.57
CA GLY A 169 13.62 11.11 -9.11
C GLY A 169 13.08 10.13 -10.16
N LEU A 170 11.95 10.46 -10.79
CA LEU A 170 11.30 9.64 -11.81
C LEU A 170 12.21 9.32 -13.01
N ARG A 171 13.13 10.23 -13.39
CA ARG A 171 14.08 10.00 -14.49
C ARG A 171 15.02 8.82 -14.27
N THR A 172 15.20 8.40 -13.02
CA THR A 172 16.05 7.26 -12.64
C THR A 172 15.25 6.11 -12.04
N MET A 173 13.92 6.23 -11.95
CA MET A 173 13.09 5.25 -11.23
C MET A 173 13.20 3.85 -11.83
N ALA A 174 13.16 3.70 -13.15
CA ALA A 174 13.23 2.39 -13.79
C ALA A 174 14.50 1.62 -13.42
N VAL A 175 15.68 2.26 -13.58
CA VAL A 175 16.98 1.62 -13.27
C VAL A 175 17.18 1.38 -11.77
N ARG A 176 16.63 2.26 -10.91
CA ARG A 176 16.64 2.07 -9.46
C ARG A 176 15.74 0.90 -9.06
N LEU A 177 14.51 0.87 -9.55
CA LEU A 177 13.52 -0.15 -9.21
C LEU A 177 13.99 -1.55 -9.64
N GLU A 178 14.56 -1.67 -10.85
CA GLU A 178 15.17 -2.93 -11.32
C GLU A 178 16.30 -3.40 -10.38
N ARG A 179 17.24 -2.51 -10.04
CA ARG A 179 18.36 -2.83 -9.15
C ARG A 179 17.89 -3.15 -7.71
N GLN A 180 16.92 -2.40 -7.21
CA GLN A 180 16.35 -2.59 -5.87
C GLN A 180 15.59 -3.93 -5.81
N SER A 181 14.79 -4.25 -6.82
CA SER A 181 14.10 -5.53 -6.95
C SER A 181 15.07 -6.71 -6.96
N ALA A 182 16.09 -6.68 -7.84
CA ALA A 182 17.09 -7.74 -7.93
C ALA A 182 17.88 -7.93 -6.62
N SER A 183 18.28 -6.83 -5.98
CA SER A 183 18.99 -6.86 -4.69
C SER A 183 18.10 -7.42 -3.58
N ALA A 184 16.84 -7.00 -3.51
CA ALA A 184 15.89 -7.47 -2.52
C ALA A 184 15.63 -8.96 -2.66
N LEU A 185 15.42 -9.47 -3.89
CA LEU A 185 15.20 -10.89 -4.12
C LEU A 185 16.41 -11.74 -3.72
N LEU A 186 17.64 -11.25 -3.97
CA LEU A 186 18.87 -11.90 -3.51
C LEU A 186 18.91 -12.03 -1.98
N VAL A 187 18.64 -10.93 -1.28
CA VAL A 187 18.64 -10.89 0.20
C VAL A 187 17.51 -11.76 0.76
N ALA A 188 16.31 -11.65 0.20
CA ALA A 188 15.14 -12.42 0.58
C ALA A 188 15.38 -13.93 0.40
N GLN A 189 15.99 -14.34 -0.72
CA GLN A 189 16.36 -15.73 -0.98
C GLN A 189 17.43 -16.24 0.01
N TRP A 190 18.43 -15.43 0.34
CA TRP A 190 19.43 -15.78 1.34
C TRP A 190 18.80 -15.94 2.74
N LEU A 191 17.88 -15.04 3.11
CA LEU A 191 17.16 -15.08 4.40
C LEU A 191 16.32 -16.35 4.55
N ARG A 192 15.71 -16.87 3.48
CA ARG A 192 14.98 -18.15 3.52
C ARG A 192 15.82 -19.34 3.99
N GLY A 193 17.14 -19.29 3.79
CA GLY A 193 18.07 -20.32 4.23
C GLY A 193 18.56 -20.17 5.68
N ARG A 194 18.09 -19.14 6.40
CA ARG A 194 18.58 -18.82 7.75
C ARG A 194 17.79 -19.58 8.82
N PRO A 195 18.45 -20.25 9.79
CA PRO A 195 17.75 -20.99 10.84
C PRO A 195 16.92 -20.09 11.76
N GLU A 196 17.20 -18.79 11.82
CA GLU A 196 16.48 -17.81 12.63
C GLU A 196 15.17 -17.33 11.97
N VAL A 197 15.01 -17.54 10.67
CA VAL A 197 13.88 -17.05 9.87
C VAL A 197 12.80 -18.12 9.76
N ALA A 198 11.58 -17.79 10.14
CA ALA A 198 10.41 -18.63 9.97
C ALA A 198 9.80 -18.48 8.57
N LYS A 199 9.69 -17.24 8.09
CA LYS A 199 9.07 -16.94 6.78
C LYS A 199 9.66 -15.68 6.18
N VAL A 200 9.74 -15.65 4.86
CA VAL A 200 10.02 -14.43 4.08
C VAL A 200 8.76 -14.08 3.29
N LEU A 201 8.22 -12.90 3.53
CA LEU A 201 6.99 -12.38 2.94
C LEU A 201 7.34 -11.50 1.74
N HIS A 202 7.58 -12.14 0.60
CA HIS A 202 7.89 -11.46 -0.66
C HIS A 202 6.98 -12.03 -1.76
N PRO A 203 6.17 -11.21 -2.46
CA PRO A 203 5.17 -11.70 -3.44
C PRO A 203 5.70 -12.66 -4.50
N ALA A 204 6.96 -12.52 -4.90
CA ALA A 204 7.61 -13.42 -5.87
C ALA A 204 7.85 -14.87 -5.38
N PHE A 205 7.62 -15.19 -4.10
CA PHE A 205 7.73 -16.56 -3.59
C PHE A 205 6.35 -17.21 -3.46
N GLU A 206 6.25 -18.48 -3.85
CA GLU A 206 5.00 -19.25 -3.88
C GLU A 206 4.32 -19.35 -2.49
N GLU A 207 5.10 -19.29 -1.40
CA GLU A 207 4.58 -19.35 -0.03
C GLU A 207 4.04 -17.99 0.48
N CYS A 208 4.22 -16.92 -0.29
CA CYS A 208 3.67 -15.61 0.02
C CYS A 208 2.16 -15.62 -0.20
N PRO A 209 1.34 -15.16 0.78
CA PRO A 209 -0.10 -15.21 0.62
C PRO A 209 -0.59 -14.36 -0.56
N GLY A 210 -1.37 -14.95 -1.47
CA GLY A 210 -1.83 -14.31 -2.69
C GLY A 210 -0.79 -14.29 -3.84
N HIS A 211 0.28 -15.09 -3.76
CA HIS A 211 1.27 -15.24 -4.83
C HIS A 211 0.61 -15.49 -6.20
N GLU A 212 -0.47 -16.26 -6.26
CA GLU A 212 -1.22 -16.54 -7.47
C GLU A 212 -1.78 -15.27 -8.14
N PHE A 213 -2.21 -14.27 -7.36
CA PHE A 213 -2.68 -12.99 -7.87
C PHE A 213 -1.51 -12.12 -8.33
N TRP A 214 -0.39 -12.16 -7.61
CA TRP A 214 0.85 -11.51 -8.05
C TRP A 214 1.31 -12.08 -9.40
N ALA A 215 1.41 -13.40 -9.52
CA ALA A 215 1.86 -14.09 -10.72
C ALA A 215 0.93 -13.85 -11.91
N ARG A 216 -0.37 -13.66 -11.66
CA ARG A 216 -1.38 -13.37 -12.69
C ARG A 216 -1.31 -11.92 -13.18
N ASP A 217 -1.18 -10.95 -12.27
CA ASP A 217 -1.47 -9.55 -12.58
C ASP A 217 -0.25 -8.60 -12.60
N PHE A 218 0.88 -9.00 -12.00
CA PHE A 218 2.07 -8.13 -11.88
C PHE A 218 3.13 -8.49 -12.93
N GLU A 219 3.82 -7.48 -13.45
CA GLU A 219 4.93 -7.64 -14.41
C GLU A 219 6.31 -7.78 -13.73
N GLY A 220 6.35 -7.76 -12.39
CA GLY A 220 7.56 -7.86 -11.59
C GLY A 220 7.29 -7.74 -10.09
N ALA A 221 8.33 -7.55 -9.29
CA ALA A 221 8.22 -7.35 -7.85
C ALA A 221 9.06 -6.16 -7.38
N SER A 222 8.59 -5.46 -6.36
CA SER A 222 9.30 -4.35 -5.73
C SER A 222 10.20 -4.83 -4.59
N SER A 223 11.04 -3.93 -4.07
CA SER A 223 12.12 -4.28 -3.15
C SER A 223 11.73 -4.41 -1.68
N LEU A 224 10.52 -3.96 -1.30
CA LEU A 224 10.04 -4.02 0.06
C LEU A 224 9.44 -5.40 0.32
N PHE A 225 9.87 -6.06 1.40
CA PHE A 225 9.39 -7.38 1.83
C PHE A 225 9.43 -7.52 3.35
N GLY A 226 8.70 -8.50 3.89
CA GLY A 226 8.67 -8.82 5.31
C GLY A 226 9.51 -10.05 5.65
N VAL A 227 9.97 -10.13 6.90
CA VAL A 227 10.69 -11.30 7.43
C VAL A 227 10.11 -11.63 8.80
N GLU A 228 9.59 -12.84 8.93
CA GLU A 228 9.13 -13.38 10.20
C GLU A 228 10.27 -14.19 10.81
N LEU A 229 10.68 -13.83 12.02
CA LEU A 229 11.62 -14.61 12.82
C LEU A 229 10.87 -15.74 13.53
N ARG A 230 11.58 -16.82 13.88
CA ARG A 230 10.99 -17.90 14.66
C ARG A 230 10.38 -17.39 15.96
N ALA A 231 9.24 -17.96 16.35
CA ALA A 231 8.47 -17.54 17.51
C ALA A 231 9.19 -17.73 18.86
N ASP A 232 10.26 -18.53 18.91
CA ASP A 232 11.09 -18.71 20.09
C ASP A 232 12.14 -17.60 20.28
N LEU A 233 12.32 -16.73 19.28
CA LEU A 233 13.20 -15.56 19.37
C LEU A 233 12.45 -14.38 20.01
N SER A 234 13.09 -13.75 21.00
CA SER A 234 12.51 -12.63 21.71
C SER A 234 12.55 -11.33 20.89
N VAL A 235 11.69 -10.37 21.23
CA VAL A 235 11.75 -9.00 20.68
C VAL A 235 13.12 -8.35 20.95
N ALA A 236 13.76 -8.67 22.08
CA ALA A 236 15.11 -8.20 22.38
C ALA A 236 16.14 -8.79 21.40
N ALA A 237 16.08 -10.09 21.12
CA ALA A 237 16.96 -10.72 20.13
C ALA A 237 16.77 -10.15 18.71
N MET A 238 15.53 -9.82 18.33
CA MET A 238 15.26 -9.12 17.08
C MET A 238 15.91 -7.73 17.06
N ARG A 239 15.82 -6.98 18.16
CA ARG A 239 16.46 -5.65 18.28
C ARG A 239 17.98 -5.76 18.20
N ASP A 240 18.58 -6.70 18.94
CA ASP A 240 20.03 -6.94 18.91
C ASP A 240 20.53 -7.28 17.50
N MET A 241 19.76 -8.10 16.76
CA MET A 241 20.04 -8.41 15.35
C MET A 241 20.00 -7.15 14.48
N ILE A 242 18.98 -6.31 14.64
CA ILE A 242 18.81 -5.07 13.88
C ILE A 242 19.92 -4.06 14.19
N ASP A 243 20.26 -3.88 15.46
CA ASP A 243 21.32 -2.99 15.93
C ASP A 243 22.71 -3.43 15.44
N ALA A 244 22.88 -4.72 15.13
CA ALA A 244 24.10 -5.27 14.56
C ALA A 244 24.23 -5.07 13.03
N LEU A 245 23.20 -4.58 12.34
CA LEU A 245 23.25 -4.36 10.88
C LEU A 245 24.10 -3.12 10.56
N ALA A 246 25.17 -3.31 9.80
CA ALA A 246 26.06 -2.22 9.41
C ALA A 246 25.62 -1.45 8.14
N LEU A 247 24.78 -2.06 7.30
CA LEU A 247 24.35 -1.50 6.01
C LEU A 247 22.90 -1.02 5.98
N PHE A 248 22.06 -1.52 6.89
CA PHE A 248 20.66 -1.15 6.97
C PHE A 248 20.47 -0.13 8.08
N GLY A 249 19.91 1.03 7.76
CA GLY A 249 19.48 2.00 8.76
C GLY A 249 18.12 1.61 9.37
N ILE A 250 17.85 2.04 10.60
CA ILE A 250 16.52 1.89 11.19
C ILE A 250 15.63 3.03 10.70
N GLY A 251 14.53 2.72 10.01
CA GLY A 251 13.66 3.75 9.44
C GLY A 251 12.24 3.26 9.14
N ALA A 252 11.25 4.10 9.44
CA ALA A 252 9.83 3.83 9.15
C ALA A 252 9.44 4.13 7.69
N SER A 253 10.33 4.74 6.90
CA SER A 253 10.13 4.95 5.46
C SER A 253 10.81 3.85 4.64
N TRP A 254 10.62 3.86 3.31
CA TRP A 254 11.15 2.87 2.38
C TRP A 254 11.14 3.42 0.94
N GLY A 255 11.73 2.71 -0.01
CA GLY A 255 11.74 3.07 -1.43
C GLY A 255 12.79 4.12 -1.83
N GLY A 256 13.55 4.64 -0.86
CA GLY A 256 14.77 5.42 -1.07
C GLY A 256 15.93 4.57 -1.62
N TYR A 257 17.08 5.20 -1.89
CA TYR A 257 18.25 4.49 -2.40
C TYR A 257 18.99 3.70 -1.30
N GLU A 258 18.86 4.12 -0.05
CA GLU A 258 19.44 3.45 1.11
C GLU A 258 18.63 2.23 1.56
N SER A 259 19.33 1.26 2.15
CA SER A 259 18.72 0.08 2.76
C SER A 259 18.19 0.43 4.15
N LEU A 260 16.93 0.09 4.41
CA LEU A 260 16.27 0.33 5.71
C LEU A 260 15.66 -0.95 6.27
N VAL A 261 15.63 -1.04 7.59
CA VAL A 261 14.94 -2.08 8.35
C VAL A 261 14.01 -1.41 9.38
N LEU A 262 12.86 -2.02 9.61
CA LEU A 262 11.90 -1.58 10.62
C LEU A 262 11.53 -2.78 11.49
N PRO A 263 11.83 -2.77 12.81
CA PRO A 263 11.29 -3.78 13.71
C PRO A 263 9.76 -3.66 13.80
N THR A 264 9.06 -4.76 13.61
CA THR A 264 7.59 -4.84 13.75
C THR A 264 7.21 -6.04 14.60
N THR A 265 6.28 -5.89 15.53
CA THR A 265 5.89 -6.97 16.47
C THR A 265 4.46 -7.47 16.27
N GLY A 266 3.92 -7.38 15.04
CA GLY A 266 2.61 -7.97 14.70
C GLY A 266 1.42 -7.44 15.52
N GLY A 267 1.44 -6.18 15.94
CA GLY A 267 0.37 -5.55 16.71
C GLY A 267 -0.11 -4.26 16.03
N GLY A 268 -1.36 -4.26 15.60
CA GLY A 268 -2.03 -3.04 15.15
C GLY A 268 -1.99 -1.97 16.24
N GLY A 269 -1.59 -0.76 15.85
CA GLY A 269 -1.74 0.46 16.65
C GLY A 269 -0.75 0.62 17.80
N GLY A 270 0.36 1.32 17.54
CA GLY A 270 1.27 1.79 18.60
C GLY A 270 2.67 2.01 18.08
#